data_AF-A0A2V7P5D9-F1
#
_entry.id   AF-A0A2V7P5D9-F1
#
_cell.length_a   1.000
_cell.length_b   1.000
_cell.length_c   1.000
_cell.angle_alpha   90.00
_cell.angle_beta   90.00
_cell.angle_gamma   90.00
#
_symmetry.space_group_name_H-M   'P 1'
#
loop_
_entity.id
_entity.type
_entity.pdbx_description
1 polymer ?
#
loop_
_entity_poly.entity_id
_entity_poly.type
_entity_poly.pdbx_seq_one_letter_code
_entity_poly.pdbx_strand_id
1 'polypeptide(L)'
;MDGADFGFTAGWLQGNTVQFFYHKPFFCRTPVEDRHPVGSATDCEVGSDGTADPRPGSIPTLFVMTPIGFRPADATLQCPMVGHCINHPSTIDVSRVFGAGTENAPLPAHSHIVDEVAGNWWELDVVGVKDPATWDQIVAGKSLATVRALQAGDPTGAKITGDIPTNVYLFFDVRPGAGNP
;
A
#
# COMPACT_ATOMS: atom_id res chain seq x y z
N MET A 1 -0.47 18.12 -8.15
CA MET A 1 -0.34 17.68 -6.74
C MET A 1 -1.75 17.33 -6.34
N ASP A 2 -2.10 16.05 -6.38
CA ASP A 2 -3.47 15.61 -6.15
C ASP A 2 -3.55 15.04 -4.73
N GLY A 3 -4.22 15.76 -3.83
CA GLY A 3 -4.36 15.43 -2.41
C GLY A 3 -4.19 16.67 -1.52
N ALA A 4 -4.86 16.69 -0.36
CA ALA A 4 -4.66 17.73 0.64
C ALA A 4 -3.23 17.65 1.23
N ASP A 5 -2.62 18.80 1.56
CA ASP A 5 -1.25 18.87 2.11
C ASP A 5 -1.09 18.06 3.40
N PHE A 6 -2.17 17.92 4.16
CA PHE A 6 -2.27 17.11 5.37
C PHE A 6 -3.67 16.53 5.54
N GLY A 7 -3.79 15.42 6.26
CA GLY A 7 -5.07 14.78 6.55
C GLY A 7 -4.93 13.34 7.01
N PHE A 8 -6.05 12.64 7.02
CA PHE A 8 -6.14 11.31 7.61
C PHE A 8 -6.72 10.28 6.65
N THR A 9 -6.22 9.05 6.75
CA THR A 9 -6.97 7.86 6.37
C THR A 9 -7.13 6.97 7.60
N ALA A 10 -8.10 6.05 7.55
CA ALA A 10 -8.08 4.92 8.46
C ALA A 10 -6.92 3.98 8.09
N GLY A 11 -6.44 3.22 9.06
CA GLY A 11 -5.46 2.15 8.90
C GLY A 11 -5.82 0.94 9.75
N TRP A 12 -5.18 -0.20 9.52
CA TRP A 12 -5.36 -1.40 10.34
C TRP A 12 -4.07 -1.75 11.08
N LEU A 13 -4.20 -2.03 12.38
CA LEU A 13 -3.10 -2.43 13.25
C LEU A 13 -3.63 -3.43 14.29
N GLN A 14 -3.07 -4.64 14.28
CA GLN A 14 -3.30 -5.68 15.31
C GLN A 14 -4.78 -5.86 15.69
N GLY A 15 -5.67 -5.95 14.69
CA GLY A 15 -7.11 -6.18 14.89
C GLY A 15 -7.92 -4.90 15.07
N ASN A 16 -7.29 -3.73 15.12
CA ASN A 16 -7.95 -2.45 15.36
C ASN A 16 -7.91 -1.55 14.13
N THR A 17 -8.88 -0.64 14.06
CA THR A 17 -8.80 0.51 13.15
C THR A 17 -8.08 1.66 13.86
N VAL A 18 -7.04 2.18 13.24
CA VAL A 18 -6.24 3.32 13.70
C VAL A 18 -6.34 4.47 12.69
N GLN A 19 -5.72 5.61 12.98
CA GLN A 19 -5.62 6.74 12.05
C GLN A 19 -4.19 6.89 11.55
N PHE A 20 -4.03 7.09 10.24
CA PHE A 20 -2.76 7.50 9.64
C PHE A 20 -2.82 8.97 9.33
N PHE A 21 -1.93 9.75 9.96
CA PHE A 21 -1.86 11.19 9.75
C PHE A 21 -0.77 11.54 8.75
N TYR A 22 -1.17 11.88 7.53
CA TYR A 22 -0.27 12.31 6.46
C TYR A 22 -0.04 13.81 6.58
N HIS A 23 1.23 14.21 6.46
CA HIS A 23 1.64 15.61 6.60
C HIS A 23 2.89 15.94 5.77
N LYS A 24 3.19 15.08 4.80
CA LYS A 24 4.27 15.23 3.83
C LYS A 24 3.94 14.36 2.60
N PRO A 25 4.30 14.80 1.38
CA PRO A 25 4.15 13.99 0.18
C PRO A 25 4.91 12.66 0.22
N PHE A 26 4.44 11.69 -0.57
CA PHE A 26 5.17 10.46 -0.87
C PHE A 26 6.52 10.72 -1.54
N PHE A 27 7.36 9.69 -1.55
CA PHE A 27 8.62 9.66 -2.26
C PHE A 27 8.76 8.32 -2.98
N CYS A 28 9.20 8.34 -4.24
CA CYS A 28 9.48 7.13 -5.00
C CYS A 28 10.95 7.10 -5.40
N ARG A 29 11.63 6.02 -5.04
CA ARG A 29 13.08 5.91 -5.21
C ARG A 29 13.41 5.38 -6.59
N THR A 30 14.17 6.17 -7.34
CA THR A 30 14.84 5.71 -8.56
C THR A 30 16.36 5.92 -8.46
N PRO A 31 17.19 5.10 -9.14
CA PRO A 31 16.79 3.87 -9.82
C PRO A 31 16.31 2.79 -8.83
N VAL A 32 15.53 1.83 -9.34
CA VAL A 32 15.13 0.62 -8.62
C VAL A 32 16.21 -0.46 -8.76
N GLU A 33 16.16 -1.50 -7.93
CA GLU A 33 17.23 -2.50 -7.79
C GLU A 33 17.58 -3.21 -9.10
N ASP A 34 16.58 -3.56 -9.90
CA ASP A 34 16.77 -4.21 -11.20
C ASP A 34 17.28 -3.27 -12.31
N ARG A 35 17.34 -1.95 -12.01
CA ARG A 35 17.76 -0.86 -12.89
C ARG A 35 16.93 -0.70 -14.17
N HIS A 36 15.78 -1.35 -14.26
CA HIS A 36 14.84 -1.10 -15.33
C HIS A 36 14.13 0.25 -15.11
N PRO A 37 13.75 0.97 -16.19
CA PRO A 37 13.00 2.21 -16.06
C PRO A 37 11.67 2.01 -15.33
N VAL A 38 11.22 3.06 -14.66
CA VAL A 38 9.85 3.16 -14.13
C VAL A 38 9.06 4.04 -15.09
N GLY A 39 7.92 3.57 -15.57
CA GLY A 39 7.14 4.23 -16.62
C GLY A 39 5.94 5.03 -16.14
N SER A 40 5.72 5.14 -14.82
CA SER A 40 4.63 5.95 -14.28
C SER A 40 4.99 7.44 -14.26
N ALA A 41 3.99 8.31 -14.30
CA ALA A 41 4.19 9.76 -14.26
C ALA A 41 4.70 10.27 -12.91
N THR A 42 4.72 9.42 -11.90
CA THR A 42 5.13 9.70 -10.51
C THR A 42 6.46 9.06 -10.14
N ASP A 43 7.09 8.33 -11.08
CA ASP A 43 8.28 7.50 -10.85
C ASP A 43 8.08 6.39 -9.80
N CYS A 44 6.83 6.04 -9.48
CA CYS A 44 6.44 5.01 -8.52
C CYS A 44 6.10 3.70 -9.20
N GLU A 45 6.45 2.57 -8.59
CA GLU A 45 6.26 1.25 -9.17
C GLU A 45 5.98 0.16 -8.13
N VAL A 46 5.48 -0.98 -8.63
CA VAL A 46 5.32 -2.22 -7.88
C VAL A 46 6.06 -3.33 -8.63
N GLY A 47 7.00 -3.98 -7.96
CA GLY A 47 7.73 -5.13 -8.47
C GLY A 47 9.24 -5.07 -8.28
N SER A 48 9.84 -3.90 -8.01
CA SER A 48 11.23 -3.77 -7.56
C SER A 48 11.36 -2.72 -6.47
N ASP A 49 12.29 -2.96 -5.55
CA ASP A 49 12.62 -2.04 -4.46
C ASP A 49 13.49 -0.87 -4.97
N GLY A 50 13.49 0.23 -4.23
CA GLY A 50 14.39 1.35 -4.43
C GLY A 50 15.84 1.02 -4.08
N THR A 51 16.80 1.59 -4.81
CA THR A 51 18.23 1.37 -4.50
C THR A 51 18.74 1.93 -3.17
N ALA A 52 17.95 2.79 -2.49
CA ALA A 52 18.30 3.34 -1.19
C ALA A 52 17.10 4.00 -0.50
N ASP A 53 17.07 3.85 0.82
CA ASP A 53 16.09 4.46 1.71
C ASP A 53 16.15 6.00 1.78
N PRO A 54 15.01 6.67 2.08
CA PRO A 54 14.95 8.12 2.28
C PRO A 54 15.63 8.61 3.56
N ARG A 55 16.03 7.70 4.46
CA ARG A 55 16.84 8.01 5.65
C ARG A 55 17.65 6.79 6.10
N PRO A 56 18.74 6.99 6.87
CA PRO A 56 19.45 5.88 7.51
C PRO A 56 18.61 5.14 8.57
N GLY A 57 19.01 3.90 8.84
CA GLY A 57 18.42 3.03 9.87
C GLY A 57 17.15 2.33 9.39
N SER A 58 16.59 1.47 10.24
CA SER A 58 15.39 0.69 9.88
C SER A 58 14.22 1.63 9.55
N ILE A 59 13.53 1.33 8.45
CA ILE A 59 12.25 1.91 8.06
C ILE A 59 11.16 0.86 8.31
N PRO A 60 10.04 1.21 8.95
CA PRO A 60 8.94 0.29 9.14
C PRO A 60 8.19 0.03 7.83
N THR A 61 7.61 -1.16 7.69
CA THR A 61 6.89 -1.56 6.48
C THR A 61 5.39 -1.32 6.62
N LEU A 62 4.80 -0.71 5.58
CA LEU A 62 3.38 -0.58 5.34
C LEU A 62 2.94 -1.64 4.33
N PHE A 63 2.00 -2.50 4.71
CA PHE A 63 1.44 -3.50 3.81
C PHE A 63 0.18 -2.95 3.14
N VAL A 64 0.21 -2.85 1.81
CA VAL A 64 -0.85 -2.28 0.98
C VAL A 64 -1.69 -3.40 0.38
N MET A 65 -2.88 -3.61 0.93
CA MET A 65 -3.86 -4.57 0.42
C MET A 65 -4.53 -3.99 -0.82
N THR A 66 -4.28 -4.61 -1.98
CA THR A 66 -4.78 -4.15 -3.28
C THR A 66 -5.67 -5.23 -3.93
N PRO A 67 -6.96 -4.97 -4.18
CA PRO A 67 -7.82 -5.91 -4.89
C PRO A 67 -7.44 -5.99 -6.37
N ILE A 68 -7.39 -7.20 -6.91
CA ILE A 68 -7.02 -7.51 -8.30
C ILE A 68 -8.20 -8.22 -8.95
N GLY A 69 -8.74 -7.63 -10.02
CA GLY A 69 -9.83 -8.23 -10.81
C GLY A 69 -11.22 -8.15 -10.17
N PHE A 70 -11.36 -7.48 -9.02
CA PHE A 70 -12.66 -7.18 -8.41
C PHE A 70 -12.64 -5.83 -7.69
N ARG A 71 -13.82 -5.33 -7.31
CA ARG A 71 -13.97 -4.13 -6.48
C ARG A 71 -14.63 -4.51 -5.13
N PRO A 72 -13.93 -4.37 -3.99
CA PRO A 72 -14.54 -4.52 -2.67
C PRO A 72 -15.59 -3.43 -2.38
N ALA A 73 -16.37 -3.61 -1.31
CA ALA A 73 -17.27 -2.55 -0.84
C ALA A 73 -16.47 -1.32 -0.41
N ASP A 74 -16.88 -0.12 -0.85
CA ASP A 74 -16.18 1.15 -0.57
C ASP A 74 -15.92 1.39 0.93
N ALA A 75 -16.83 0.95 1.80
CA ALA A 75 -16.68 1.07 3.26
C ALA A 75 -15.51 0.25 3.85
N THR A 76 -14.93 -0.66 3.07
CA THR A 76 -13.76 -1.46 3.45
C THR A 76 -12.44 -0.92 2.91
N LEU A 77 -12.51 0.10 2.05
CA LEU A 77 -11.38 0.76 1.41
C LEU A 77 -11.00 2.02 2.18
N GLN A 78 -9.71 2.17 2.48
CA GLN A 78 -9.18 3.38 3.11
C GLN A 78 -8.89 4.44 2.05
N CYS A 79 -8.50 4.01 0.85
CA CYS A 79 -8.35 4.82 -0.35
C CYS A 79 -9.29 4.28 -1.45
N PRO A 80 -10.59 4.63 -1.46
CA PRO A 80 -11.58 4.04 -2.37
C PRO A 80 -11.58 4.62 -3.79
N MET A 81 -10.99 5.82 -3.97
CA MET A 81 -10.96 6.54 -5.24
C MET A 81 -9.65 6.24 -5.99
N VAL A 82 -9.79 5.62 -7.16
CA VAL A 82 -8.65 5.28 -8.02
C VAL A 82 -7.92 6.57 -8.45
N GLY A 83 -6.60 6.55 -8.36
CA GLY A 83 -5.72 7.68 -8.70
C GLY A 83 -5.75 8.84 -7.70
N HIS A 84 -6.56 8.75 -6.64
CA HIS A 84 -6.76 9.84 -5.69
C HIS A 84 -6.78 9.33 -4.26
N CYS A 85 -5.63 9.40 -3.59
CA CYS A 85 -5.54 9.29 -2.14
C CYS A 85 -4.55 10.34 -1.59
N ILE A 86 -4.77 10.77 -0.36
CA ILE A 86 -4.01 11.87 0.23
C ILE A 86 -2.52 11.55 0.32
N ASN A 87 -1.65 12.41 -0.20
CA ASN A 87 -0.19 12.20 -0.20
C ASN A 87 0.26 10.86 -0.83
N HIS A 88 -0.53 10.30 -1.74
CA HIS A 88 -0.17 9.12 -2.53
C HIS A 88 0.15 9.50 -3.98
N PRO A 89 0.88 8.66 -4.73
CA PRO A 89 1.02 8.88 -6.16
C PRO A 89 -0.32 8.74 -6.89
N SER A 90 -0.56 9.56 -7.91
CA SER A 90 -1.77 9.44 -8.73
C SER A 90 -1.70 8.32 -9.76
N THR A 91 -0.48 7.92 -10.14
CA THR A 91 -0.19 6.81 -11.06
C THR A 91 0.89 5.91 -10.49
N ILE A 92 0.96 4.67 -10.95
CA ILE A 92 1.94 3.69 -10.53
C ILE A 92 2.24 2.71 -11.67
N ASP A 93 3.49 2.30 -11.78
CA ASP A 93 3.94 1.32 -12.76
C ASP A 93 3.73 -0.08 -12.16
N VAL A 94 2.89 -0.88 -12.79
CA VAL A 94 2.63 -2.25 -12.38
C VAL A 94 3.03 -3.26 -13.46
N SER A 95 3.85 -2.85 -14.41
CA SER A 95 4.27 -3.66 -15.56
C SER A 95 5.12 -4.86 -15.19
N ARG A 96 5.83 -4.81 -14.06
CA ARG A 96 6.54 -5.99 -13.51
C ARG A 96 5.58 -7.08 -13.02
N VAL A 97 4.37 -6.71 -12.64
CA VAL A 97 3.34 -7.63 -12.14
C VAL A 97 2.38 -8.07 -13.24
N PHE A 98 1.94 -7.14 -14.10
CA PHE A 98 0.88 -7.38 -15.09
C PHE A 98 1.35 -7.31 -16.54
N GLY A 99 2.63 -7.02 -16.79
CA GLY A 99 3.22 -6.95 -18.12
C GLY A 99 3.05 -5.60 -18.80
N ALA A 100 3.56 -5.54 -20.03
CA ALA A 100 3.60 -4.30 -20.82
C ALA A 100 2.21 -3.68 -21.06
N GLY A 101 2.15 -2.36 -21.12
CA GLY A 101 0.93 -1.57 -21.24
C GLY A 101 0.28 -1.19 -19.90
N THR A 102 0.95 -1.49 -18.78
CA THR A 102 0.49 -1.13 -17.42
C THR A 102 1.50 -0.25 -16.67
N GLU A 103 2.40 0.39 -17.40
CA GLU A 103 3.50 1.20 -16.87
C GLU A 103 3.04 2.50 -16.19
N ASN A 104 1.87 3.02 -16.56
CA ASN A 104 1.34 4.27 -16.01
C ASN A 104 -0.13 4.13 -15.61
N ALA A 105 -0.42 3.09 -14.82
CA ALA A 105 -1.77 2.82 -14.36
C ALA A 105 -2.19 3.85 -13.30
N PRO A 106 -3.46 4.28 -13.26
CA PRO A 106 -3.99 5.01 -12.11
C PRO A 106 -3.80 4.19 -10.82
N LEU A 107 -3.42 4.83 -9.72
CA LEU A 107 -3.22 4.12 -8.45
C LEU A 107 -4.51 3.35 -8.06
N PRO A 108 -4.48 2.01 -7.91
CA PRO A 108 -5.67 1.25 -7.57
C PRO A 108 -6.27 1.66 -6.24
N ALA A 109 -7.56 1.39 -6.04
CA ALA A 109 -8.15 1.52 -4.71
C ALA A 109 -7.52 0.48 -3.76
N HIS A 110 -7.24 0.83 -2.50
CA HIS A 110 -6.51 -0.05 -1.57
C HIS A 110 -6.80 0.28 -0.10
N SER A 111 -6.28 -0.60 0.78
CA SER A 111 -6.29 -0.46 2.24
C SER A 111 -4.92 -0.82 2.80
N HIS A 112 -4.61 -0.34 3.98
CA HIS A 112 -3.31 -0.44 4.62
C HIS A 112 -3.35 -1.21 5.93
N ILE A 113 -2.27 -1.96 6.16
CA ILE A 113 -1.97 -2.66 7.40
C ILE A 113 -0.55 -2.27 7.84
N VAL A 114 -0.40 -1.93 9.11
CA VAL A 114 0.88 -1.83 9.80
C VAL A 114 0.91 -2.85 10.95
N ASP A 115 2.09 -3.21 11.42
CA ASP A 115 2.29 -4.13 12.54
C ASP A 115 2.82 -3.44 13.82
N GLU A 116 3.26 -2.18 13.70
CA GLU A 116 3.71 -1.36 14.82
C GLU A 116 3.17 0.08 14.80
N VAL A 117 3.30 0.77 15.94
CA VAL A 117 3.02 2.20 16.05
C VAL A 117 4.32 2.96 15.81
N ALA A 118 4.43 3.59 14.66
CA ALA A 118 5.54 4.47 14.32
C ALA A 118 5.05 5.74 13.61
N GLY A 119 5.96 6.68 13.39
CA GLY A 119 5.76 7.82 12.51
C GLY A 119 6.96 7.99 11.59
N ASN A 120 6.93 9.01 10.73
CA ASN A 120 7.94 9.29 9.70
C ASN A 120 7.75 8.46 8.41
N TRP A 121 8.82 8.18 7.67
CA TRP A 121 8.80 7.36 6.46
C TRP A 121 8.46 5.90 6.74
N TRP A 122 7.66 5.33 5.85
CA TRP A 122 7.28 3.92 5.75
C TRP A 122 7.62 3.42 4.36
N GLU A 123 8.24 2.25 4.29
CA GLU A 123 8.46 1.48 3.06
C GLU A 123 7.20 0.68 2.75
N LEU A 124 6.90 0.44 1.47
CA LEU A 124 5.65 -0.20 1.07
C LEU A 124 5.89 -1.57 0.42
N ASP A 125 5.15 -2.55 0.92
CA ASP A 125 4.94 -3.84 0.27
C ASP A 125 3.49 -3.97 -0.16
N VAL A 126 3.26 -4.34 -1.43
CA VAL A 126 1.92 -4.61 -1.95
C VAL A 126 1.57 -6.07 -1.74
N VAL A 127 0.35 -6.32 -1.23
CA VAL A 127 -0.27 -7.63 -1.21
C VAL A 127 -1.51 -7.60 -2.09
N GLY A 128 -1.44 -8.28 -3.23
CA GLY A 128 -2.53 -8.45 -4.16
C GLY A 128 -3.56 -9.45 -3.63
N VAL A 129 -4.80 -9.03 -3.48
CA VAL A 129 -5.94 -9.88 -3.10
C VAL A 129 -6.77 -10.15 -4.34
N LYS A 130 -7.07 -11.42 -4.65
CA LYS A 130 -7.63 -11.84 -5.95
C LYS A 130 -9.09 -12.27 -5.88
N ASP A 131 -9.67 -12.35 -4.67
CA ASP A 131 -11.08 -12.67 -4.50
C ASP A 131 -11.72 -11.93 -3.29
N PRO A 132 -13.05 -11.70 -3.33
CA PRO A 132 -13.75 -11.00 -2.25
C PRO A 132 -13.71 -11.72 -0.89
N ALA A 133 -13.75 -13.06 -0.85
CA ALA A 133 -13.79 -13.79 0.41
C ALA A 133 -12.47 -13.68 1.19
N THR A 134 -11.35 -13.60 0.47
CA THR A 134 -10.03 -13.33 1.06
C THR A 134 -9.96 -11.89 1.57
N TRP A 135 -10.48 -10.92 0.81
CA TRP A 135 -10.56 -9.52 1.25
C TRP A 135 -11.37 -9.36 2.54
N ASP A 136 -12.55 -9.97 2.59
CA ASP A 136 -13.44 -9.88 3.76
C ASP A 136 -12.79 -10.48 5.02
N GLN A 137 -12.00 -11.54 4.88
CA GLN A 137 -11.20 -12.09 5.99
C GLN A 137 -10.14 -11.09 6.49
N ILE A 138 -9.47 -10.38 5.58
CA ILE A 138 -8.52 -9.32 5.94
C ILE A 138 -9.24 -8.17 6.65
N VAL A 139 -10.39 -7.73 6.15
CA VAL A 139 -11.21 -6.67 6.75
C VAL A 139 -11.70 -7.06 8.14
N ALA A 140 -12.07 -8.32 8.34
CA ALA A 140 -12.48 -8.83 9.65
C ALA A 140 -11.30 -8.92 10.62
N GLY A 141 -10.12 -9.34 10.15
CA GLY A 141 -8.94 -9.56 10.97
C GLY A 141 -8.10 -8.31 11.25
N LYS A 142 -8.11 -7.31 10.36
CA LYS A 142 -7.41 -6.01 10.48
C LYS A 142 -5.97 -6.12 11.01
N SER A 143 -5.23 -7.14 10.59
CA SER A 143 -3.90 -7.40 11.12
C SER A 143 -3.00 -8.08 10.11
N LEU A 144 -1.70 -7.81 10.22
CA LEU A 144 -0.70 -8.50 9.42
C LEU A 144 -0.71 -10.02 9.71
N ALA A 145 -0.95 -10.41 10.97
CA ALA A 145 -1.09 -11.82 11.33
C ALA A 145 -2.18 -12.55 10.54
N THR A 146 -3.32 -11.89 10.28
CA THR A 146 -4.37 -12.42 9.41
C THR A 146 -3.90 -12.59 7.98
N VAL A 147 -3.22 -11.58 7.42
CA VAL A 147 -2.65 -11.66 6.06
C VAL A 147 -1.66 -12.82 5.95
N ARG A 148 -0.76 -12.97 6.92
CA ARG A 148 0.22 -14.07 6.96
C ARG A 148 -0.45 -15.43 7.05
N ALA A 149 -1.51 -15.57 7.84
CA ALA A 149 -2.27 -16.82 7.91
C ALA A 149 -2.94 -17.17 6.57
N LEU A 150 -3.48 -16.17 5.86
CA LEU A 150 -4.07 -16.35 4.54
C LEU A 150 -3.03 -16.75 3.49
N GLN A 151 -1.88 -16.08 3.45
CA GLN A 151 -0.77 -16.43 2.56
C GLN A 151 -0.24 -17.85 2.85
N ALA A 152 -0.08 -18.22 4.12
CA ALA A 152 0.34 -19.57 4.50
C ALA A 152 -0.68 -20.65 4.08
N GLY A 153 -1.97 -20.31 4.10
CA GLY A 153 -3.05 -21.17 3.62
C GLY A 153 -3.19 -21.23 2.09
N ASP A 154 -2.50 -20.36 1.35
CA ASP A 154 -2.54 -20.24 -0.11
C ASP A 154 -1.13 -20.15 -0.71
N PRO A 155 -0.30 -21.21 -0.57
CA PRO A 155 1.12 -21.16 -0.93
C PRO A 155 1.38 -20.97 -2.43
N THR A 156 0.39 -21.21 -3.29
CA THR A 156 0.49 -20.93 -4.74
C THR A 156 0.15 -19.47 -5.08
N GLY A 157 -0.36 -18.71 -4.10
CA GLY A 157 -0.85 -17.35 -4.26
C GLY A 157 -2.03 -17.23 -5.21
N ALA A 158 -2.93 -18.22 -5.24
CA ALA A 158 -4.08 -18.24 -6.14
C ALA A 158 -5.13 -17.17 -5.76
N LYS A 159 -5.20 -16.82 -4.47
CA LYS A 159 -6.17 -15.91 -3.83
C LYS A 159 -5.51 -14.67 -3.24
N ILE A 160 -4.27 -14.80 -2.77
CA ILE A 160 -3.49 -13.71 -2.19
C ILE A 160 -2.03 -13.83 -2.59
N THR A 161 -1.39 -12.74 -3.02
CA THR A 161 0.04 -12.80 -3.37
C THR A 161 0.90 -12.89 -2.12
N GLY A 162 2.18 -13.26 -2.30
CA GLY A 162 3.21 -12.84 -1.36
C GLY A 162 3.36 -11.32 -1.35
N ASP A 163 4.31 -10.83 -0.56
CA ASP A 163 4.62 -9.41 -0.51
C ASP A 163 5.42 -9.03 -1.77
N ILE A 164 4.95 -7.98 -2.45
CA ILE A 164 5.56 -7.48 -3.68
C ILE A 164 6.21 -6.14 -3.33
N PRO A 165 7.55 -6.02 -3.46
CA PRO A 165 8.24 -4.81 -3.09
C PRO A 165 7.83 -3.64 -3.99
N THR A 166 8.01 -2.44 -3.48
CA THR A 166 7.79 -1.21 -4.23
C THR A 166 8.97 -0.28 -4.01
N ASN A 167 9.13 0.71 -4.87
CA ASN A 167 10.06 1.80 -4.62
C ASN A 167 9.43 2.97 -3.85
N VAL A 168 8.23 2.77 -3.29
CA VAL A 168 7.37 3.83 -2.77
C VAL A 168 7.56 3.96 -1.26
N TYR A 169 7.65 5.20 -0.80
CA TYR A 169 7.65 5.55 0.61
C TYR A 169 6.52 6.54 0.90
N LEU A 170 5.78 6.27 1.97
CA LEU A 170 4.78 7.19 2.50
C LEU A 170 5.25 7.79 3.82
N PHE A 171 4.77 9.00 4.13
CA PHE A 171 5.14 9.71 5.36
C PHE A 171 3.90 10.01 6.20
N PHE A 172 3.75 9.30 7.31
CA PHE A 172 2.62 9.47 8.21
C PHE A 172 2.94 9.02 9.63
N ASP A 173 2.14 9.49 10.58
CA ASP A 173 2.12 8.99 11.95
C ASP A 173 0.94 8.04 12.16
N VAL A 174 1.20 6.89 12.79
CA VAL A 174 0.14 6.03 13.32
C VAL A 174 -0.36 6.62 14.63
N ARG A 175 -1.65 6.95 14.68
CA ARG A 175 -2.29 7.53 15.86
C ARG A 175 -3.38 6.61 16.40
N PRO A 176 -3.57 6.57 17.74
CA PRO A 176 -4.72 5.89 18.33
C PRO A 176 -6.03 6.34 17.67
N GLY A 177 -6.93 5.39 17.40
CA GLY A 177 -8.22 5.71 16.83
C GLY A 177 -9.07 6.51 17.83
N ALA A 178 -9.49 7.71 17.44
CA ALA A 178 -10.64 8.40 18.02
C ALA A 178 -11.55 8.82 16.86
N GLY A 179 -12.87 8.74 17.08
CA GLY A 179 -13.89 9.11 16.10
C GLY A 179 -13.70 10.51 15.54
N ASN A 180 -14.45 10.81 14.48
CA ASN A 180 -14.51 12.10 13.81
C ASN A 180 -14.33 13.28 14.79
N PRO A 181 -13.60 14.36 14.41
CA PRO A 181 -13.83 15.65 15.04
C PRO A 181 -15.32 16.04 14.95
#